data_AF-A0A5M8FEM6-F1
#
_entry.id   AF-A0A5M8FEM6-F1
#
_cell.length_a   1.000
_cell.length_b   1.000
_cell.length_c   1.000
_cell.angle_alpha   90.00
_cell.angle_beta   90.00
_cell.angle_gamma   90.00
#
_symmetry.space_group_name_H-M   'P 1'
#
loop_
_entity.id
_entity.type
_entity.pdbx_description
1 polymer ?
#
loop_
_entity_poly.entity_id
_entity_poly.type
_entity_poly.pdbx_seq_one_letter_code
_entity_poly.pdbx_strand_id
1 'polypeptide(L)'
;MGSQRRLNFLSVEALQLEERYGNIRDLKRRVIEPAVEQINEHFPLWVKWSQRKTGRRVSHFVFTFGEKTDKKASGITDKRRKPKRTASADQGSQGVLFGIPRHLIEQQARPGESYEDAALRLLQKKRDQAVEAEQA
;
A
#
# COMPACT_ATOMS: atom_id res chain seq x y z
N MET A 1 -1.52 8.30 -10.35
CA MET A 1 -0.11 8.21 -9.87
C MET A 1 0.11 9.35 -8.89
N GLY A 2 0.20 9.07 -7.59
CA GLY A 2 0.38 10.10 -6.57
C GLY A 2 1.77 10.72 -6.67
N SER A 3 1.82 12.01 -6.98
CA SER A 3 3.06 12.76 -7.17
C SER A 3 3.81 12.85 -5.84
N GLN A 4 4.75 11.94 -5.61
CA GLN A 4 5.72 12.03 -4.52
C GLN A 4 6.69 13.17 -4.82
N ARG A 5 6.34 14.39 -4.40
CA ARG A 5 7.29 15.50 -4.36
C ARG A 5 8.29 15.24 -3.24
N ARG A 6 9.40 14.60 -3.59
CA ARG A 6 10.57 14.43 -2.71
C ARG A 6 11.29 15.78 -2.62
N LEU A 7 10.84 16.66 -1.72
CA LEU A 7 11.58 17.86 -1.37
C LEU A 7 12.76 17.46 -0.48
N ASN A 8 13.96 17.51 -1.06
CA ASN A 8 15.19 17.27 -0.33
C ASN A 8 15.72 18.61 0.21
N PHE A 9 16.20 18.56 1.47
CA PHE A 9 17.01 19.53 2.21
C PHE A 9 16.30 20.74 2.84
N LEU A 10 15.78 20.55 4.07
CA LEU A 10 15.84 21.59 5.10
C LEU A 10 17.09 21.34 5.96
N SER A 11 18.09 22.22 5.85
CA SER A 11 19.24 22.26 6.75
C SER A 11 18.83 22.82 8.12
N VAL A 12 19.50 22.41 9.20
CA VAL A 12 19.22 22.89 10.58
C VAL A 12 19.31 24.42 10.67
N GLU A 13 20.22 25.00 9.89
CA GLU A 13 20.42 26.43 9.66
C GLU A 13 19.14 27.14 9.16
N ALA A 14 18.37 26.50 8.27
CA ALA A 14 17.13 27.07 7.73
C ALA A 14 16.03 27.20 8.78
N LEU A 15 16.12 26.45 9.88
CA LEU A 15 15.21 26.55 11.01
C LEU A 15 15.70 27.57 12.07
N GLN A 16 16.90 28.13 11.93
CA GLN A 16 17.55 29.02 12.92
C GLN A 16 17.60 28.41 14.33
N LEU A 17 17.63 27.07 14.44
CA LEU A 17 17.57 26.36 15.73
C LEU A 17 18.94 26.01 16.30
N GLU A 18 20.02 26.34 15.58
CA GLU A 18 21.39 25.97 15.94
C GLU A 18 21.83 26.54 17.30
N GLU A 19 21.39 27.74 17.66
CA GLU A 19 21.74 28.36 18.96
C GLU A 19 20.74 28.08 20.08
N ARG A 20 19.48 27.74 19.76
CA ARG A 20 18.39 27.61 20.76
C ARG A 20 18.33 26.24 21.41
N TYR A 21 18.81 25.19 20.73
CA TYR A 21 18.77 23.82 21.24
C TYR A 21 20.14 23.14 21.12
N GLY A 22 21.01 23.37 22.11
CA GLY A 22 22.32 22.74 22.18
C GLY A 22 22.30 21.19 22.21
N ASN A 23 21.13 20.60 22.51
CA ASN A 23 20.92 19.15 22.45
C ASN A 23 19.79 18.79 21.46
N ILE A 24 20.11 17.89 20.53
CA ILE A 24 19.14 17.38 19.55
C ILE A 24 17.97 16.61 20.19
N ARG A 25 18.17 16.06 21.40
CA ARG A 25 17.11 15.43 22.17
C ARG A 25 16.01 16.44 22.53
N ASP A 26 16.41 17.63 22.97
CA ASP A 26 15.46 18.68 23.35
C ASP A 26 14.76 19.26 22.13
N LEU A 27 15.48 19.40 21.01
CA LEU A 27 14.89 19.79 19.74
C LEU A 27 13.78 18.82 19.30
N LYS A 28 14.02 17.51 19.40
CA LYS A 28 13.01 16.49 19.07
C LYS A 28 11.78 16.62 19.95
N ARG A 29 11.99 16.64 21.27
CA ARG A 29 10.90 16.65 22.26
C ARG A 29 10.08 17.94 22.25
N ARG A 30 10.72 19.09 22.05
CA ARG A 30 10.07 20.40 22.20
C ARG A 30 9.57 21.01 20.91
N VAL A 31 10.09 20.56 19.76
CA VAL A 31 9.77 21.17 18.46
C VAL A 31 9.21 20.13 17.51
N ILE A 32 9.96 19.07 17.22
CA ILE A 32 9.61 18.14 16.14
C ILE A 32 8.37 17.30 16.50
N GLU A 33 8.37 16.68 17.68
CA GLU A 33 7.25 15.87 18.17
C GLU A 33 5.94 16.67 18.26
N PRO A 34 5.89 17.82 18.98
CA PRO A 34 4.64 18.58 19.09
C PRO A 34 4.18 19.16 17.75
N ALA A 35 5.10 19.60 16.88
CA ALA A 35 4.71 20.11 15.57
C ALA A 35 4.08 19.02 14.69
N VAL A 36 4.64 17.80 14.71
CA VAL A 36 4.10 16.68 13.93
C VAL A 36 2.75 16.24 14.46
N GLU A 37 2.56 16.26 15.78
CA GLU A 37 1.28 15.97 16.42
C GLU A 37 0.21 16.99 16.02
N GLN A 38 0.50 18.29 16.18
CA GLN A 38 -0.40 19.37 15.78
C GLN A 38 -0.78 19.32 14.30
N ILE A 39 0.20 19.07 13.42
CA ILE A 39 -0.08 18.96 11.99
C ILE A 39 -1.01 17.76 11.71
N ASN A 40 -0.74 16.62 12.35
CA ASN A 40 -1.56 15.43 12.21
C ASN A 40 -2.94 15.57 12.87
N GLU A 41 -3.14 16.49 13.79
CA GLU A 41 -4.45 16.70 14.42
C GLU A 41 -5.29 17.72 13.66
N HIS A 42 -4.70 18.86 13.29
CA HIS A 42 -5.46 20.03 12.83
C HIS A 42 -5.54 20.14 11.31
N PHE A 43 -4.70 19.42 10.56
CA PHE A 43 -4.64 19.54 9.11
C PHE A 43 -5.06 18.24 8.41
N PRO A 44 -5.67 18.33 7.20
CA PRO A 44 -6.04 17.19 6.37
C PRO A 44 -4.83 16.56 5.66
N LEU A 45 -3.66 16.60 6.31
CA LEU A 45 -2.42 16.03 5.81
C LEU A 45 -1.76 15.22 6.93
N TRP A 46 -1.02 14.19 6.54
CA TRP A 46 -0.24 13.39 7.46
C TRP A 46 1.24 13.72 7.28
N VAL A 47 1.98 13.75 8.38
CA VAL A 47 3.42 14.02 8.41
C VAL A 47 4.13 12.93 9.19
N LYS A 48 5.24 12.46 8.63
CA LYS A 48 6.23 11.60 9.29
C LYS A 48 7.60 12.23 9.14
N TRP A 49 8.48 11.96 10.10
CA TRP A 49 9.85 12.44 10.04
C TRP A 49 10.82 11.28 10.27
N SER A 50 12.01 11.41 9.68
CA SER A 50 13.14 10.52 9.90
C SER A 50 14.41 11.33 10.02
N GLN A 51 15.43 10.76 10.67
CA GLN A 51 16.73 11.41 10.83
C GLN A 51 17.73 10.84 9.83
N ARG A 52 18.50 11.71 9.17
CA ARG A 52 19.68 11.36 8.39
C ARG A 52 20.92 11.70 9.20
N LYS A 53 21.81 10.72 9.32
CA LYS A 53 23.07 10.84 10.06
C LYS A 53 24.25 10.86 9.10
N THR A 54 25.25 11.67 9.41
CA THR A 54 26.58 11.61 8.81
C THR A 54 27.56 11.27 9.93
N GLY A 55 28.04 10.03 9.95
CA GLY A 55 28.89 9.52 11.04
C GLY A 55 28.18 9.55 12.40
N ARG A 56 28.81 10.18 13.41
CA ARG A 56 28.29 10.27 14.80
C ARG A 56 27.27 11.38 15.01
N ARG A 57 27.08 12.28 14.04
CA ARG A 57 26.19 13.45 14.15
C ARG A 57 24.94 13.25 13.29
N VAL A 58 23.82 13.79 13.75
CA VAL A 58 22.62 13.93 12.91
C VAL A 58 22.84 15.15 12.03
N SER A 59 22.67 14.99 10.73
CA SER A 59 22.94 16.05 9.75
C SER A 59 21.65 16.76 9.36
N HIS A 60 20.59 15.99 9.08
CA HIS A 60 19.34 16.55 8.58
C HIS A 60 18.14 15.74 9.07
N PHE A 61 16.98 16.40 9.13
CA PHE A 61 15.69 15.74 9.27
C PHE A 61 15.02 15.66 7.91
N VAL A 62 14.42 14.51 7.62
CA VAL A 62 13.66 14.27 6.40
C VAL A 62 12.21 14.14 6.79
N PHE A 63 11.40 15.08 6.32
CA PHE A 63 9.95 15.08 6.50
C PHE A 63 9.30 14.50 5.25
N THR A 64 8.40 13.55 5.47
CA THR A 64 7.55 12.97 4.43
C THR A 64 6.11 13.30 4.80
N PHE A 65 5.39 13.93 3.88
CA PHE A 65 4.01 14.32 4.10
C PHE A 65 3.16 14.06 2.87
N GLY A 66 1.85 13.99 3.07
CA GLY A 66 0.87 13.83 2.01
C GLY A 66 -0.53 14.15 2.51
N GLU A 67 -1.47 14.29 1.59
CA GLU A 67 -2.88 14.52 1.92
C GLU A 67 -3.47 13.26 2.59
N LYS A 68 -4.28 13.48 3.64
CA LYS A 68 -5.13 12.44 4.19
C LYS A 68 -6.29 12.29 3.23
N THR A 69 -6.18 11.35 2.29
CA THR A 69 -7.39 10.88 1.60
C THR A 69 -8.28 10.32 2.70
N ASP A 70 -9.47 10.88 2.89
CA ASP A 70 -10.50 10.40 3.81
C ASP A 70 -10.98 9.00 3.39
N LYS A 71 -10.11 8.01 3.51
CA LYS A 71 -10.48 6.61 3.56
C LYS A 71 -10.66 6.30 5.03
N LYS A 72 -11.82 6.68 5.56
CA LYS A 72 -12.41 5.93 6.67
C LYS A 72 -12.63 4.49 6.19
N ALA A 73 -11.59 3.67 6.25
CA ALA A 73 -11.66 2.22 6.24
C ALA A 73 -10.29 1.63 6.65
N SER A 74 -10.34 0.74 7.63
CA SER A 74 -9.28 -0.16 8.10
C SER A 74 -8.16 0.43 8.96
N GLY A 75 -8.53 0.93 10.14
CA GLY A 75 -7.77 0.62 11.35
C GLY A 75 -8.18 -0.76 11.89
N ILE A 76 -7.74 -1.84 11.25
CA ILE A 76 -7.62 -3.16 11.90
C ILE A 76 -6.20 -3.63 11.60
N THR A 77 -5.38 -3.60 12.65
CA THR A 77 -4.19 -4.43 12.89
C THR A 77 -3.60 -5.14 11.67
N ASP A 78 -2.41 -4.69 11.28
CA ASP A 78 -1.50 -5.36 10.35
C ASP A 78 -0.98 -6.68 10.97
N LYS A 79 -1.84 -7.69 11.00
CA LYS A 79 -1.50 -9.12 11.06
C LYS A 79 -2.50 -9.83 10.14
N ARG A 80 -2.01 -10.30 8.98
CA ARG A 80 -2.71 -10.94 7.84
C ARG A 80 -3.10 -9.88 6.79
N ARG A 81 -2.61 -9.89 5.56
CA ARG A 81 -2.13 -10.98 4.71
C ARG A 81 -1.05 -10.46 3.77
N LYS A 82 0.15 -11.06 3.83
CA LYS A 82 1.01 -11.16 2.64
C LYS A 82 0.16 -11.80 1.53
N PRO A 83 0.17 -11.33 0.27
CA PRO A 83 -0.30 -12.14 -0.83
C PRO A 83 0.70 -13.29 -0.97
N LYS A 84 0.44 -14.39 -0.26
CA LYS A 84 1.22 -15.62 -0.42
C LYS A 84 0.88 -16.12 -1.81
N ARG A 85 1.80 -15.93 -2.75
CA ARG A 85 1.93 -16.80 -3.91
C ARG A 85 2.10 -18.21 -3.33
N THR A 86 1.06 -19.02 -3.41
CA THR A 86 1.11 -20.48 -3.27
C THR A 86 0.67 -21.00 -4.66
N ALA A 87 1.47 -21.59 -5.54
CA ALA A 87 2.75 -22.29 -5.43
C ALA A 87 2.83 -23.23 -4.22
N SER A 88 1.84 -24.10 -4.13
CA SER A 88 1.86 -25.40 -3.43
C SER A 88 0.65 -26.14 -4.01
N ALA A 89 0.78 -26.94 -5.07
CA ALA A 89 1.41 -28.25 -5.03
C ALA A 89 1.10 -28.95 -3.71
N ASP A 90 0.23 -29.96 -3.80
CA ASP A 90 0.01 -31.06 -2.87
C ASP A 90 -1.29 -31.02 -2.03
N GLN A 91 -2.15 -32.00 -2.38
CA GLN A 91 -3.31 -32.59 -1.71
C GLN A 91 -4.49 -31.70 -1.25
N GLY A 92 -5.59 -31.77 -2.01
CA GLY A 92 -6.96 -31.66 -1.47
C GLY A 92 -7.68 -30.31 -1.56
N SER A 93 -7.16 -29.31 -2.28
CA SER A 93 -7.80 -28.00 -2.39
C SER A 93 -8.96 -28.00 -3.40
N GLN A 94 -10.19 -27.97 -2.90
CA GLN A 94 -11.38 -27.51 -3.63
C GLN A 94 -11.07 -26.14 -4.30
N GLY A 95 -10.76 -25.93 -5.57
CA GLY A 95 -10.61 -26.74 -6.78
C GLY A 95 -10.64 -25.72 -7.93
N VAL A 96 -9.78 -24.70 -7.89
CA VAL A 96 -9.77 -23.63 -8.91
C VAL A 96 -9.19 -24.22 -10.18
N LEU A 97 -9.95 -24.21 -11.27
CA LEU A 97 -9.56 -24.76 -12.55
C LEU A 97 -9.46 -23.62 -13.56
N PHE A 98 -8.28 -23.44 -14.16
CA PHE A 98 -7.96 -22.31 -15.05
C PHE A 98 -8.27 -20.92 -14.45
N GLY A 99 -8.06 -20.75 -13.14
CA GLY A 99 -8.36 -19.50 -12.44
C GLY A 99 -9.87 -19.26 -12.18
N ILE A 100 -10.74 -20.20 -12.56
CA ILE A 100 -12.18 -20.16 -12.31
C ILE A 100 -12.50 -21.08 -11.12
N PRO A 101 -13.20 -20.59 -10.09
CA PRO A 101 -13.55 -21.42 -8.94
C PRO A 101 -14.57 -22.49 -9.33
N ARG A 102 -14.39 -23.71 -8.79
CA ARG A 102 -15.20 -24.91 -9.11
C ARG A 102 -16.71 -24.70 -9.09
N HIS A 103 -17.23 -24.00 -8.09
CA HIS A 103 -18.68 -23.76 -7.96
C HIS A 103 -19.27 -22.99 -9.15
N LEU A 104 -18.51 -22.10 -9.79
CA LEU A 104 -18.96 -21.39 -10.99
C LEU A 104 -18.96 -22.31 -12.21
N ILE A 105 -18.01 -23.25 -12.27
CA ILE A 105 -17.94 -24.26 -13.33
C ILE A 105 -19.13 -25.21 -13.19
N GLU A 106 -19.44 -25.68 -11.97
CA GLU A 106 -20.59 -26.53 -11.66
C GLU A 106 -21.94 -25.90 -12.04
N GLN A 107 -22.13 -24.61 -11.74
CA GLN A 107 -23.36 -23.89 -12.12
C GLN A 107 -23.53 -23.75 -13.63
N GLN A 108 -22.43 -23.70 -14.37
CA GLN A 108 -22.44 -23.49 -15.81
C GLN A 108 -22.21 -24.80 -16.59
N ALA A 109 -21.97 -25.90 -15.89
CA ALA A 109 -21.75 -27.22 -16.48
C ALA A 109 -23.04 -27.76 -17.09
N ARG A 110 -22.94 -28.30 -18.30
CA ARG A 110 -24.00 -29.03 -18.99
C ARG A 110 -23.98 -30.51 -18.59
N PRO A 111 -25.12 -31.22 -18.63
CA PRO A 111 -25.15 -32.66 -18.39
C PRO A 111 -24.20 -33.39 -19.34
N GLY A 112 -23.22 -34.13 -18.79
CA GLY A 112 -22.28 -34.94 -19.54
C GLY A 112 -21.01 -34.23 -20.02
N GLU A 113 -20.81 -32.94 -19.77
CA GLU A 113 -19.53 -32.27 -20.07
C GLU A 113 -18.51 -32.42 -18.92
N SER A 114 -17.22 -32.54 -19.23
CA SER A 114 -16.16 -32.57 -18.22
C SER A 114 -16.00 -31.20 -17.56
N TYR A 115 -15.56 -31.18 -16.30
CA TYR A 115 -15.23 -29.93 -15.61
C TYR A 115 -14.16 -29.10 -16.32
N GLU A 116 -13.21 -29.76 -16.97
CA GLU A 116 -12.15 -29.11 -17.75
C GLU A 116 -12.71 -28.40 -18.99
N ASP A 117 -13.58 -29.07 -19.73
CA ASP A 117 -14.21 -28.51 -20.93
C ASP A 117 -15.12 -27.32 -20.59
N ALA A 118 -15.89 -27.43 -19.50
CA ALA A 118 -16.71 -26.34 -19.00
C ALA A 118 -15.84 -25.11 -18.67
N ALA A 119 -14.71 -25.31 -18.00
CA ALA A 119 -13.82 -24.22 -17.63
C ALA A 119 -13.17 -23.53 -18.84
N LEU A 120 -12.73 -24.29 -19.84
CA LEU A 120 -12.16 -23.75 -21.09
C LEU A 120 -13.18 -22.89 -21.84
N ARG A 121 -14.43 -23.34 -21.94
CA ARG A 121 -15.52 -22.58 -22.58
C ARG A 121 -15.75 -21.24 -21.90
N LEU A 122 -15.73 -21.20 -20.57
CA LEU A 122 -15.91 -19.96 -19.80
C LEU A 122 -14.75 -18.99 -19.98
N LEU A 123 -13.53 -19.51 -20.06
CA LEU A 123 -12.36 -18.71 -20.36
C LEU A 123 -12.45 -18.09 -21.77
N GLN A 124 -12.85 -18.89 -22.75
CA GLN A 124 -13.03 -18.42 -24.13
C GLN A 124 -14.13 -17.36 -24.23
N LYS A 125 -15.28 -17.60 -23.60
CA LYS A 125 -16.37 -16.61 -23.55
C LYS A 125 -15.92 -15.29 -22.93
N LYS A 126 -15.13 -15.32 -21.85
CA LYS A 126 -14.55 -14.10 -21.27
C LYS A 126 -13.60 -13.38 -22.22
N ARG A 127 -12.80 -14.13 -22.98
CA ARG A 127 -11.90 -13.57 -24.00
C ARG A 127 -12.69 -12.91 -25.11
N ASP A 128 -13.70 -13.57 -25.64
CA ASP A 128 -14.52 -13.04 -26.75
C ASP A 128 -15.29 -11.79 -26.32
N GLN A 129 -15.87 -11.79 -25.10
CA GLN A 129 -16.49 -10.60 -24.50
C GLN A 129 -15.52 -9.42 -24.37
N ALA A 130 -14.25 -9.69 -24.05
CA ALA A 130 -13.24 -8.64 -23.96
C ALA A 130 -12.90 -8.07 -25.34
N VAL A 131 -12.85 -8.89 -26.38
CA VAL A 131 -12.61 -8.46 -27.76
C VAL A 131 -13.80 -7.66 -28.30
N GLU A 132 -15.03 -8.12 -28.05
CA GLU A 132 -16.25 -7.39 -28.44
C GLU A 132 -16.36 -6.04 -27.74
N ALA A 133 -16.00 -5.98 -26.44
CA ALA A 133 -15.96 -4.72 -25.69
C ALA A 133 -14.87 -3.75 -26.17
N GLU A 134 -13.85 -4.23 -26.90
CA GLU A 134 -12.80 -3.40 -27.49
C GLU A 134 -13.17 -2.88 -28.89
N GLN A 135 -14.17 -3.49 -29.55
CA GLN A 135 -14.61 -3.13 -30.90
C GLN A 135 -15.88 -2.26 -30.95
N ALA A 136 -16.52 -2.01 -29.80
CA ALA A 136 -17.71 -1.16 -29.64
C ALA A 136 -17.34 0.22 -29.08
#